data_AF-A0A0J9XPU2-F1
#
_entry.id   AF-A0A0J9XPU2-F1
#
_cell.length_a   1.000
_cell.length_b   1.000
_cell.length_c   1.000
_cell.angle_alpha   90.00
_cell.angle_beta   90.00
_cell.angle_gamma   90.00
#
_symmetry.space_group_name_H-M   'P 1'
#
loop_
_entity.id
_entity.type
_entity.pdbx_description
1 polymer ?
#
loop_
_entity_poly.entity_id
_entity_poly.type
_entity_poly.pdbx_seq_one_letter_code
_entity_poly.pdbx_strand_id
1 'polypeptide(L)' 'MCIGAPCAVLIDDWKWLRARILKFSKGNDVIVDLVDIGNDNIVNIENIRPLLKVFGRLPPLALRCRMKGVILEIS' A
#
# COMPACT_ATOMS: atom_id res chain seq x y z
N MET A 1 6.31 13.34 -0.46
CA MET A 1 5.45 12.25 0.05
C MET A 1 5.94 11.87 1.44
N CYS A 2 5.06 11.45 2.35
CA CYS A 2 5.40 11.08 3.73
C CYS A 2 4.70 9.76 4.11
N ILE A 3 5.06 9.19 5.26
CA ILE A 3 4.38 8.00 5.81
C ILE A 3 2.89 8.30 5.98
N GLY A 4 2.03 7.35 5.57
CA GLY A 4 0.58 7.47 5.58
C GLY A 4 -0.01 8.13 4.33
N ALA A 5 0.80 8.75 3.47
CA ALA A 5 0.29 9.41 2.27
C ALA A 5 -0.26 8.40 1.25
N PRO A 6 -1.41 8.70 0.59
CA PRO A 6 -1.90 7.89 -0.51
C PRO A 6 -1.02 8.11 -1.76
N CYS A 7 -0.72 7.02 -2.45
CA CYS A 7 0.07 7.03 -3.68
C CYS A 7 -0.52 6.07 -4.72
N ALA A 8 -0.09 6.25 -5.96
CA ALA A 8 -0.19 5.24 -7.00
C ALA A 8 1.18 4.57 -7.13
N VAL A 9 1.18 3.25 -7.28
CA VAL A 9 2.40 2.46 -7.43
C VAL A 9 2.31 1.61 -8.70
N LEU A 10 3.38 1.61 -9.48
CA LEU A 10 3.52 0.73 -10.65
C LEU A 10 4.06 -0.62 -10.18
N ILE A 11 3.27 -1.68 -10.34
CA ILE A 11 3.63 -3.06 -10.02
C ILE A 11 3.40 -3.93 -11.25
N ASP A 12 4.36 -4.81 -11.53
CA ASP A 12 4.44 -5.62 -12.74
C ASP A 12 4.38 -4.76 -14.02
N ASP A 13 4.63 -5.34 -15.19
CA ASP A 13 4.65 -4.62 -16.46
C ASP A 13 3.31 -3.89 -16.72
N TRP A 14 3.20 -2.64 -16.25
CA TRP A 14 2.17 -1.63 -16.55
C TRP A 14 0.89 -1.57 -15.68
N LYS A 15 0.84 -2.19 -14.49
CA LYS A 15 -0.34 -2.04 -13.60
C LYS A 15 -0.12 -0.99 -12.52
N TRP A 16 -0.92 0.08 -12.56
CA TRP A 16 -0.99 1.07 -11.49
C TRP A 16 -2.01 0.64 -10.43
N LEU A 17 -1.56 0.57 -9.17
CA LEU A 17 -2.39 0.23 -8.02
C LEU A 17 -2.43 1.39 -7.02
N ARG A 18 -3.52 1.49 -6.25
CA ARG A 18 -3.59 2.44 -5.14
C ARG A 18 -2.85 1.86 -3.95
N ALA A 19 -2.05 2.70 -3.30
CA ALA A 19 -1.27 2.31 -2.16
C ALA A 19 -1.24 3.42 -1.09
N ARG A 20 -0.72 3.05 0.08
CA ARG A 20 -0.38 3.96 1.16
C ARG A 20 1.05 3.70 1.60
N ILE A 21 1.83 4.76 1.77
CA ILE A 21 3.23 4.63 2.21
C ILE A 21 3.27 4.19 3.67
N LEU A 22 3.96 3.09 3.96
CA LEU A 22 4.16 2.58 5.32
C LEU A 22 5.51 3.00 5.88
N LYS A 23 6.59 2.86 5.09
CA LYS A 23 7.96 3.11 5.56
C LYS A 23 8.91 3.40 4.40
N PHE A 24 9.91 4.24 4.68
CA PHE A 24 11.08 4.40 3.81
C PHE A 24 12.25 3.61 4.38
N SER A 25 12.92 2.83 3.53
CA SER A 25 14.13 2.09 3.89
C SER A 25 15.40 2.89 3.55
N LYS A 26 16.57 2.40 3.97
CA LYS A 26 17.84 2.95 3.47
C LYS A 26 17.98 2.58 1.99
N GLY A 27 18.25 3.57 1.14
CA GLY A 27 18.28 3.39 -0.33
C GLY A 27 16.98 3.89 -0.98
N ASN A 28 16.57 3.22 -2.06
CA ASN A 28 15.42 3.63 -2.88
C ASN A 28 14.15 2.80 -2.61
N ASP A 29 14.17 1.90 -1.63
CA ASP A 29 13.04 1.03 -1.33
C ASP A 29 12.03 1.69 -0.39
N VAL A 30 10.76 1.50 -0.71
CA VAL A 30 9.62 1.99 0.06
C VAL A 30 8.66 0.83 0.29
N ILE A 31 8.22 0.67 1.54
CA ILE A 31 7.17 -0.29 1.89
C ILE A 31 5.83 0.43 1.74
N VAL A 32 4.92 -0.17 0.96
CA VAL A 32 3.58 0.34 0.71
C VAL A 32 2.54 -0.72 1.04
N ASP A 33 1.37 -0.29 1.50
CA ASP A 33 0.16 -1.10 1.68
C ASP A 33 -0.71 -0.95 0.43
N LEU A 34 -0.94 -2.04 -0.31
CA LEU A 34 -1.84 -2.05 -1.46
C LEU A 34 -3.28 -2.05 -0.97
N VAL A 35 -3.84 -0.85 -0.80
CA VAL A 35 -5.08 -0.60 -0.04
C VAL A 35 -6.34 -1.27 -0.61
N ASP A 36 -6.27 -1.78 -1.84
CA ASP A 36 -7.36 -2.51 -2.50
C ASP A 36 -7.18 -4.03 -2.48
N ILE A 37 -6.00 -4.52 -2.10
CA ILE A 37 -5.63 -5.95 -2.07
C ILE A 37 -5.40 -6.42 -0.63
N GLY A 38 -4.80 -5.57 0.21
CA GLY A 38 -4.59 -5.80 1.64
C GLY A 38 -3.24 -6.43 2.00
N ASN A 39 -2.28 -6.44 1.08
CA ASN A 39 -0.91 -6.89 1.32
C ASN A 39 0.10 -5.74 1.21
N ASP A 40 1.19 -5.89 1.96
CA ASP A 40 2.34 -4.99 1.88
C ASP A 40 3.22 -5.38 0.69
N ASN A 41 3.87 -4.39 0.07
CA ASN A 41 4.81 -4.60 -1.02
C ASN A 41 6.03 -3.70 -0.87
N ILE A 42 7.19 -4.16 -1.35
CA ILE A 42 8.43 -3.38 -1.39
C ILE A 42 8.63 -2.93 -2.82
N VAL A 43 8.63 -1.62 -3.04
CA VAL A 43 8.76 -1.03 -4.36
C VAL A 43 9.86 0.02 -4.38
N ASN A 44 10.46 0.22 -5.55
CA ASN A 44 11.39 1.31 -5.75
C ASN A 44 10.63 2.65 -5.78
N ILE A 45 11.20 3.69 -5.18
CA ILE A 45 10.64 5.05 -5.15
C ILE A 45 10.36 5.62 -6.56
N GLU A 46 11.11 5.20 -7.57
CA GLU A 46 10.91 5.58 -8.97
C GLU A 46 9.58 5.09 -9.55
N ASN A 47 8.97 4.07 -8.95
CA ASN A 47 7.67 3.52 -9.33
C ASN A 47 6.48 4.14 -8.57
N ILE A 48 6.74 5.14 -7.71
CA ILE A 48 5.71 5.77 -6.88
C ILE A 48 5.34 7.14 -7.43
N ARG A 49 4.03 7.43 -7.50
CA ARG A 49 3.50 8.74 -7.86
C ARG A 49 2.47 9.20 -6.81
N PRO A 50 2.32 10.51 -6.57
CA PRO A 50 1.19 11.02 -5.78
C PRO A 50 -0.14 10.55 -6.36
N LEU A 51 -1.07 10.11 -5.51
CA LEU A 51 -2.39 9.71 -5.97
C LEU A 51 -3.19 10.96 -6.38
N LEU A 52 -3.61 11.04 -7.64
CA LEU A 52 -4.49 12.11 -8.08
C LEU A 52 -5.84 12.01 -7.36
N LYS A 53 -6.39 13.16 -6.93
CA LYS A 53 -7.64 13.23 -6.16
C LYS A 53 -8.81 12.46 -6.79
N VAL A 54 -8.87 12.44 -8.13
CA VAL A 54 -9.91 11.70 -8.87
C VAL A 54 -9.87 10.18 -8.62
N PHE A 55 -8.68 9.61 -8.43
CA PHE A 55 -8.48 8.18 -8.13
C PHE A 55 -8.56 7.87 -6.62
N GLY A 56 -8.58 8.90 -5.77
CA GLY A 56 -8.74 8.79 -4.32
C GLY A 56 -10.19 8.88 -3.82
N ARG A 57 -11.19 8.92 -4.70
CA ARG A 57 -12.61 9.12 -4.31
C ARG A 57 -13.23 7.88 -3.66
N LEU A 58 -12.80 6.69 -4.08
CA LEU A 58 -13.23 5.43 -3.45
C LEU A 58 -12.45 5.20 -2.15
N PRO A 59 -13.08 4.70 -1.08
CA PRO A 59 -12.34 4.23 0.08
C PRO A 59 -11.44 3.04 -0.31
N PRO A 60 -10.41 2.71 0.51
CA PRO A 60 -9.71 1.43 0.45
C PRO A 60 -10.70 0.25 0.38
N LEU A 61 -10.47 -0.68 -0.54
CA LEU A 61 -11.36 -1.83 -0.72
C LEU A 61 -11.01 -3.02 0.18
N ALA A 62 -9.73 -3.14 0.59
CA ALA A 62 -9.32 -4.19 1.50
C ALA A 62 -9.61 -3.80 2.96
N LEU A 63 -10.33 -4.67 3.67
CA LEU A 63 -10.66 -4.49 5.08
C LEU A 63 -9.81 -5.41 5.95
N ARG A 64 -9.08 -4.82 6.90
CA ARG A 64 -8.35 -5.61 7.90
C ARG A 64 -9.33 -6.16 8.92
N CYS A 65 -9.47 -7.48 8.96
CA CYS A 65 -10.37 -8.18 9.86
C CYS A 65 -9.68 -9.38 10.52
N ARG A 66 -10.28 -9.89 11.59
CA ARG A 66 -9.89 -11.15 12.25
C ARG A 66 -11.13 -11.98 12.52
N MET A 67 -10.96 -13.30 12.55
CA MET A 67 -12.05 -14.20 12.95
C MET A 67 -12.30 -14.07 14.46
N LYS A 68 -13.56 -13.80 14.84
CA LYS A 68 -13.95 -13.72 16.25
C LYS A 68 -13.76 -15.10 16.92
N GLY A 69 -13.14 -15.12 18.09
CA GLY A 69 -12.92 -16.35 18.86
C GLY A 69 -11.67 -17.15 18.45
N VAL A 70 -10.94 -16.72 17.41
CA VAL A 70 -9.63 -17.30 17.06
C VAL A 70 -8.55 -16.37 17.59
N ILE A 71 -7.71 -16.88 18.49
CA ILE A 71 -6.48 -16.21 18.90
C ILE A 71 -5.37 -16.82 18.04
N LEU A 72 -4.80 -16.02 17.15
CA LEU A 72 -3.58 -16.39 16.47
C LEU A 72 -2.43 -16.21 17.47
N GLU A 73 -1.95 -17.31 18.05
CA GLU A 73 -0.65 -17.32 18.70
C GLU A 73 0.41 -17.19 17.61
N ILE A 74 0.92 -15.97 17.44
CA ILE A 74 2.08 -15.74 16.57
C ILE A 74 3.29 -16.15 17.41
N SER A 75 3.82 -17.35 17.14
CA SER A 75 5.13 -17.82 17.63
C SER A 75 6.27 -17.02 16.99
#